data_AF-A0A932P5P1-F1
#
_entry.id   AF-A0A932P5P1-F1
#
_cell.length_a   1.000
_cell.length_b   1.000
_cell.length_c   1.000
_cell.angle_alpha   90.00
_cell.angle_beta   90.00
_cell.angle_gamma   90.00
#
_symmetry.space_group_name_H-M   'P 1'
#
loop_
_entity.id
_entity.type
_entity.pdbx_description
1 polymer ?
#
loop_
_entity_poly.entity_id
_entity_poly.type
_entity_poly.pdbx_seq_one_letter_code
_entity_poly.pdbx_strand_id
1 'polypeptide(L)'
;MSDASSTSLQLPGILGELARRGHGGAALILADRWGGTKRYISDKPGSALVELIGMGAAVIVAEICGGGHHDIPRAASLDHLKAKILSHPGTTRETAIALGCHERYVRMVRASGASAPSGRRSRPVDQRQLNLLT
;
A
#
# COMPACT_ATOMS: atom_id res chain seq x y z
N MET A 1 16.57 22.08 -10.46
CA MET A 1 16.14 21.82 -9.06
C MET A 1 14.90 20.95 -9.11
N SER A 2 14.81 19.98 -8.20
CA SER A 2 13.71 19.03 -7.96
C SER A 2 13.80 17.68 -8.69
N ASP A 3 14.78 16.90 -8.26
CA ASP A 3 14.67 15.43 -8.21
C ASP A 3 13.48 15.06 -7.32
N ALA A 4 12.57 14.26 -7.85
CA ALA A 4 11.66 13.45 -7.06
C ALA A 4 11.51 12.12 -7.79
N SER A 5 12.43 11.20 -7.48
CA SER A 5 12.34 9.80 -7.84
C SER A 5 10.90 9.32 -7.72
N SER A 6 10.28 9.06 -8.87
CA SER A 6 8.97 8.44 -9.05
C SER A 6 9.01 7.04 -8.44
N THR A 7 9.04 6.97 -7.12
CA THR A 7 8.89 5.75 -6.37
C THR A 7 7.43 5.40 -6.57
N SER A 8 7.17 4.51 -7.53
CA SER A 8 5.86 3.94 -7.81
C SER A 8 5.43 3.17 -6.56
N LEU A 9 4.94 3.90 -5.56
CA LEU A 9 4.27 3.40 -4.38
C LEU A 9 3.06 2.64 -4.92
N GLN A 10 3.20 1.32 -5.00
CA GLN A 10 2.14 0.40 -5.37
C GLN A 10 1.13 0.38 -4.21
N LEU A 11 0.31 1.42 -4.14
CA LEU A 11 -0.78 1.53 -3.19
C LEU A 11 -2.00 0.77 -3.76
N PRO A 12 -2.76 0.07 -2.91
CA PRO A 12 -3.92 -0.70 -3.36
C PRO A 12 -5.13 0.21 -3.67
N GLY A 13 -5.95 -0.26 -4.61
CA GLY A 13 -7.27 0.32 -4.92
C GLY A 13 -7.21 1.83 -5.21
N ILE A 14 -8.11 2.58 -4.56
CA ILE A 14 -8.24 4.03 -4.74
C ILE A 14 -6.96 4.81 -4.45
N LEU A 15 -6.14 4.33 -3.49
CA LEU A 15 -4.90 4.99 -3.11
C LEU A 15 -3.85 4.91 -4.23
N GLY A 16 -3.79 3.76 -4.93
CA GLY A 16 -2.90 3.57 -6.07
C GLY A 16 -3.26 4.43 -7.26
N GLU A 17 -4.55 4.58 -7.52
CA GLU A 17 -5.03 5.46 -8.58
C GLU A 17 -4.74 6.93 -8.27
N LEU A 18 -4.93 7.35 -7.01
CA LEU A 18 -4.55 8.68 -6.57
C LEU A 18 -3.05 8.96 -6.77
N ALA A 19 -2.21 8.00 -6.39
CA ALA A 19 -0.76 8.12 -6.54
C ALA A 19 -0.33 8.18 -8.01
N ARG A 20 -0.93 7.37 -8.89
CA ARG A 20 -0.68 7.40 -10.34
C ARG A 20 -1.04 8.74 -10.98
N ARG A 21 -2.04 9.43 -10.44
CA ARG A 21 -2.45 10.76 -10.88
C ARG A 21 -1.64 11.90 -10.25
N GLY A 22 -0.49 11.59 -9.62
CA GLY A 22 0.40 12.60 -9.03
C GLY A 22 0.04 13.02 -7.61
N HIS A 23 -1.00 12.43 -7.01
CA HIS A 23 -1.46 12.76 -5.66
C HIS A 23 -0.96 11.73 -4.61
N GLY A 24 0.30 11.30 -4.74
CA GLY A 24 0.89 10.29 -3.85
C GLY A 24 0.82 10.69 -2.37
N GLY A 25 1.17 11.94 -2.02
CA GLY A 25 1.09 12.41 -0.63
C GLY A 25 -0.32 12.38 -0.05
N ALA A 26 -1.31 12.79 -0.83
CA ALA A 26 -2.73 12.70 -0.45
C ALA A 26 -3.18 11.25 -0.24
N ALA A 27 -2.70 10.32 -1.08
CA ALA A 27 -2.98 8.90 -0.93
C ALA A 27 -2.46 8.35 0.41
N LEU A 28 -1.25 8.77 0.82
CA LEU A 28 -0.67 8.37 2.10
C LEU A 28 -1.48 8.92 3.28
N ILE A 29 -1.86 10.20 3.24
CA ILE A 29 -2.68 10.84 4.29
C ILE A 29 -4.04 10.14 4.41
N LEU A 30 -4.68 9.82 3.28
CA LEU A 30 -5.95 9.11 3.26
C LEU A 30 -5.82 7.69 3.84
N ALA A 31 -4.75 6.98 3.50
CA ALA A 31 -4.45 5.65 4.02
C ALA A 31 -4.19 5.66 5.53
N ASP A 32 -3.48 6.66 6.03
CA ASP A 32 -3.14 6.80 7.45
C ASP A 32 -4.39 7.11 8.29
N ARG A 33 -5.18 8.10 7.86
CA ARG A 33 -6.34 8.57 8.64
C ARG A 33 -7.55 7.66 8.52
N TRP A 34 -7.84 7.14 7.33
CA TRP A 34 -9.07 6.40 7.05
C TRP A 34 -8.84 4.93 6.67
N GLY A 35 -7.59 4.47 6.58
CA GLY A 35 -7.26 3.12 6.15
C GLY A 35 -7.88 2.02 7.01
N GLY A 36 -8.45 1.01 6.35
CA GLY A 36 -9.09 -0.14 6.98
C GLY A 36 -10.45 0.19 7.60
N THR A 37 -11.04 1.32 7.21
CA THR A 37 -12.41 1.67 7.58
C THR A 37 -13.28 1.77 6.32
N LYS A 38 -14.56 1.43 6.48
CA LYS A 38 -15.58 1.66 5.46
C LYS A 38 -16.10 3.09 5.62
N ARG A 39 -16.00 3.92 4.58
CA ARG A 39 -16.41 5.33 4.62
C ARG A 39 -17.38 5.64 3.51
N TYR A 40 -18.34 6.50 3.83
CA TYR A 40 -19.15 7.13 2.80
C TYR A 40 -18.30 8.20 2.11
N ILE A 41 -18.15 8.07 0.80
CA ILE A 41 -17.52 9.07 -0.07
C ILE A 41 -18.63 9.60 -0.96
N SER A 42 -18.82 10.91 -0.97
CA SER A 42 -19.75 11.55 -1.90
C SER A 42 -19.14 11.60 -3.30
N ASP A 43 -20.01 11.51 -4.30
CA ASP A 43 -19.77 11.83 -5.71
C ASP A 43 -19.33 13.29 -5.94
N LYS A 44 -19.44 14.14 -4.92
CA LYS A 44 -18.93 15.51 -4.89
C LYS A 44 -17.85 15.63 -3.82
N PRO A 45 -16.81 16.45 -4.05
CA PRO A 45 -15.78 16.69 -3.05
C PRO A 45 -16.40 17.38 -1.81
N GLY A 46 -16.61 16.60 -0.74
CA GLY A 46 -17.15 17.10 0.53
C GLY A 46 -16.07 17.75 1.41
N SER A 47 -16.48 18.61 2.35
CA SER A 47 -15.52 19.41 3.16
C SER A 47 -14.51 18.54 3.90
N ALA A 48 -14.94 17.44 4.54
CA ALA A 48 -14.06 16.57 5.31
C ALA A 48 -12.98 15.88 4.45
N LEU A 49 -13.28 15.56 3.19
CA LEU A 49 -12.32 14.97 2.27
C LEU A 49 -11.38 16.04 1.71
N VAL A 50 -11.91 17.20 1.36
CA VAL A 50 -11.14 18.36 0.89
C VAL A 50 -10.18 18.88 1.96
N GLU A 51 -10.61 18.95 3.22
CA GLU A 51 -9.77 19.32 4.36
C GLU A 51 -8.64 18.32 4.60
N LEU A 52 -8.88 17.03 4.31
CA LEU A 52 -7.90 15.98 4.55
C LEU A 52 -6.81 15.91 3.47
N ILE A 53 -7.20 15.96 2.19
CA ILE A 53 -6.28 15.69 1.07
C ILE A 53 -6.20 16.82 0.04
N GLY A 54 -6.93 17.91 0.24
CA GLY A 54 -7.03 19.04 -0.68
C GLY A 54 -8.06 18.80 -1.79
N MET A 55 -8.53 19.90 -2.39
CA MET A 55 -9.60 19.89 -3.41
C MET A 55 -9.24 19.02 -4.63
N GLY A 56 -8.04 19.18 -5.19
CA GLY A 56 -7.64 18.45 -6.40
C GLY A 56 -7.65 16.93 -6.21
N ALA A 57 -7.15 16.44 -5.07
CA ALA A 57 -7.18 15.02 -4.75
C ALA A 57 -8.59 14.53 -4.38
N ALA A 58 -9.38 15.37 -3.71
CA ALA A 58 -10.76 15.04 -3.35
C ALA A 58 -11.67 14.88 -4.57
N VAL A 59 -11.49 15.69 -5.62
CA VAL A 59 -12.21 15.53 -6.90
C VAL A 59 -11.93 14.16 -7.51
N ILE A 60 -10.67 13.76 -7.57
CA ILE A 60 -10.27 12.45 -8.11
C ILE A 60 -10.87 11.31 -7.29
N VAL A 61 -10.86 11.40 -5.95
CA VAL A 61 -11.51 10.40 -5.09
C VAL A 61 -13.01 10.32 -5.40
N ALA A 62 -13.69 11.45 -5.54
CA ALA A 62 -15.11 11.50 -5.86
C ALA A 62 -15.41 10.88 -7.23
N GLU A 63 -14.58 11.17 -8.25
CA GLU A 63 -14.66 10.56 -9.59
C GLU A 63 -14.50 9.02 -9.54
N ILE A 64 -13.54 8.53 -8.76
CA ILE A 64 -13.26 7.08 -8.66
C ILE A 64 -14.38 6.35 -7.94
N CYS A 65 -14.91 6.95 -6.87
CA CYS A 65 -15.91 6.32 -6.01
C CYS A 65 -17.34 6.43 -6.58
N GLY A 66 -17.66 7.51 -7.29
CA GLY A 66 -18.99 7.73 -7.87
C GLY A 66 -20.12 7.87 -6.84
N GLY A 67 -19.79 8.10 -5.56
CA GLY A 67 -20.77 8.19 -4.47
C GLY A 67 -21.14 6.82 -3.87
N GLY A 68 -20.89 6.63 -2.57
CA GLY A 68 -21.24 5.39 -1.89
C GLY A 68 -20.36 5.06 -0.70
N HIS A 69 -20.55 3.87 -0.13
CA HIS A 69 -19.67 3.35 0.91
C HIS A 69 -18.55 2.53 0.32
N HIS A 70 -17.32 2.97 0.51
CA HIS A 70 -16.12 2.30 0.01
C HIS A 70 -15.23 1.86 1.16
N ASP A 71 -14.64 0.68 1.00
CA ASP A 71 -13.58 0.21 1.88
C ASP A 71 -12.30 0.98 1.52
N ILE A 72 -11.81 1.78 2.46
CA ILE A 72 -10.56 2.51 2.28
C ILE A 72 -9.44 1.53 2.60
N PRO A 73 -8.58 1.18 1.63
CA PRO A 73 -7.51 0.23 1.89
C PRO A 73 -6.57 0.77 2.97
N ARG A 74 -6.12 -0.10 3.88
CA ARG A 74 -4.88 0.20 4.61
C ARG A 74 -3.76 0.10 3.60
N ALA A 75 -2.89 1.08 3.61
CA ALA A 75 -1.58 0.84 3.04
C ALA A 75 -0.75 0.06 4.08
N ALA A 76 -1.05 -1.23 4.27
CA ALA A 76 -0.24 -2.11 5.13
C ALA A 76 1.18 -2.31 4.55
N SER A 77 1.37 -2.04 3.25
CA SER A 77 2.65 -1.87 2.58
C SER A 77 3.36 -0.54 2.92
N LEU A 78 2.69 0.40 3.62
CA LEU A 78 3.31 1.47 4.43
C LEU A 78 3.65 0.97 5.84
N ASP A 79 4.09 -0.27 5.98
CA ASP A 79 5.20 -0.51 6.91
C ASP A 79 6.36 0.36 6.40
N HIS A 80 6.34 1.66 6.73
CA HIS A 80 7.43 2.60 6.50
C HIS A 80 8.74 1.94 6.92
N LEU A 81 8.68 1.12 7.97
CA LEU A 81 9.78 0.33 8.46
C LEU A 81 10.34 -0.65 7.42
N LYS A 82 9.52 -1.42 6.67
CA LYS A 82 10.02 -2.34 5.64
C LYS A 82 10.66 -1.60 4.47
N ALA A 83 10.00 -0.58 3.96
CA ALA A 83 10.54 0.24 2.88
C ALA A 83 11.84 0.94 3.30
N LYS A 84 11.87 1.52 4.51
CA LYS A 84 13.07 2.11 5.12
C LYS A 84 14.17 1.05 5.30
N ILE A 85 13.85 -0.18 5.73
CA ILE A 85 14.82 -1.28 5.85
C ILE A 85 15.45 -1.64 4.50
N LEU A 86 14.65 -1.67 3.44
CA LEU A 86 15.10 -2.02 2.09
C LEU A 86 15.90 -0.89 1.43
N SER A 87 15.60 0.37 1.73
CA SER A 87 16.32 1.53 1.18
C SER A 87 17.52 1.98 2.02
N HIS A 88 17.66 1.50 3.26
CA HIS A 88 18.77 1.89 4.13
C HIS A 88 20.09 1.23 3.67
N PRO A 89 21.15 2.01 3.37
CA PRO A 89 22.40 1.47 2.81
C PRO A 89 23.29 0.75 3.84
N GLY A 90 22.97 0.87 5.13
CA GLY A 90 23.76 0.28 6.21
C GLY A 90 23.62 -1.24 6.37
N THR A 91 24.46 -1.80 7.23
CA THR A 91 24.37 -3.20 7.69
C THR A 91 23.03 -3.47 8.40
N THR A 92 22.70 -4.75 8.59
CA THR A 92 21.49 -5.15 9.33
C THR A 92 21.42 -4.50 10.70
N ARG A 93 22.55 -4.45 11.41
CA ARG A 93 22.66 -3.90 12.76
C ARG A 93 22.48 -2.38 12.77
N GLU A 94 23.16 -1.66 11.89
CA GLU A 94 23.01 -0.20 11.77
C GLU A 94 21.57 0.18 11.40
N THR A 95 20.96 -0.57 10.48
CA THR A 95 19.57 -0.37 10.04
C THR A 95 18.58 -0.64 11.18
N ALA A 96 18.82 -1.68 11.98
CA ALA A 96 18.02 -2.03 13.15
C ALA A 96 18.05 -0.91 14.21
N ILE A 97 19.24 -0.39 14.50
CA ILE A 97 19.45 0.73 15.43
C ILE A 97 18.78 2.00 14.91
N ALA A 98 19.05 2.38 13.65
CA ALA A 98 18.54 3.60 13.03
C ALA A 98 17.00 3.63 12.94
N LEU A 99 16.37 2.46 12.79
CA LEU A 99 14.92 2.35 12.60
C LEU A 99 14.18 1.83 13.85
N GLY A 100 14.89 1.61 14.96
CA GLY A 100 14.30 1.17 16.24
C GLY A 100 13.61 -0.19 16.16
N CYS A 101 14.21 -1.17 15.46
CA CYS A 101 13.65 -2.51 15.31
C CYS A 101 14.69 -3.61 15.52
N HIS A 102 14.26 -4.88 15.66
CA HIS A 102 15.16 -5.99 15.92
C HIS A 102 15.91 -6.44 14.65
N GLU A 103 17.19 -6.78 14.76
CA GLU A 103 18.00 -7.24 13.60
C GLU A 103 17.40 -8.45 12.87
N ARG A 104 16.71 -9.34 13.61
CA ARG A 104 15.98 -10.48 13.04
C ARG A 104 14.91 -10.01 12.04
N TYR A 105 14.21 -8.94 12.37
CA TYR A 105 13.17 -8.38 11.50
C TYR A 105 13.79 -7.77 10.23
N VAL A 106 14.88 -7.01 10.38
CA VAL A 106 15.64 -6.45 9.25
C VAL A 106 16.11 -7.54 8.28
N ARG A 107 16.68 -8.64 8.80
CA ARG A 107 17.08 -9.81 7.99
C ARG A 107 15.90 -10.42 7.24
N MET A 108 14.79 -10.67 7.93
CA MET A 108 13.58 -11.26 7.33
C MET A 108 13.04 -10.40 6.20
N VAL A 109 13.00 -9.08 6.38
CA VAL A 109 12.51 -8.12 5.38
C VAL A 109 13.43 -8.08 4.17
N ARG A 110 14.76 -7.98 4.36
CA ARG A 110 15.73 -7.99 3.25
C ARG A 110 15.71 -9.31 2.47
N ALA A 111 15.62 -10.44 3.17
CA ALA A 111 15.50 -11.76 2.53
C ALA A 111 14.19 -11.91 1.74
N SER A 112 13.09 -11.34 2.24
CA SER A 112 11.79 -11.36 1.55
C SER A 112 11.73 -10.37 0.38
N GLY A 113 12.44 -9.25 0.46
CA GLY A 113 12.56 -8.26 -0.62
C GLY A 113 13.47 -8.71 -1.77
N ALA A 114 14.51 -9.51 -1.48
CA ALA A 114 15.38 -10.14 -2.49
C ALA A 114 14.68 -11.29 -3.24
N SER A 115 13.56 -11.78 -2.71
CA SER A 115 12.77 -12.87 -3.29
C SER A 115 11.45 -12.32 -3.84
N ALA A 116 11.52 -11.61 -4.96
CA ALA A 116 10.37 -11.57 -5.86
C ALA A 116 10.33 -12.91 -6.61
N PRO A 117 9.33 -13.75 -6.30
CA PRO A 117 8.50 -14.20 -7.39
C PRO A 117 7.03 -13.97 -7.05
N SER A 118 6.31 -13.34 -7.99
CA SER A 118 4.88 -13.55 -8.16
C SER A 118 4.60 -15.05 -8.17
N GLY A 119 4.07 -15.55 -7.06
CA GLY A 119 3.79 -16.97 -6.90
C GLY A 119 2.94 -17.18 -5.67
N ARG A 120 1.63 -16.99 -5.81
CA ARG A 120 0.65 -17.59 -4.90
C ARG A 120 1.05 -19.06 -4.76
N ARG A 121 1.33 -19.52 -3.54
CA ARG A 121 1.39 -20.95 -3.24
C ARG A 121 -0.04 -21.48 -3.37
N SER A 122 -0.46 -21.79 -4.59
CA SER A 122 -1.52 -22.76 -4.80
C SER A 122 -1.04 -24.05 -4.16
N ARG A 123 -1.72 -24.49 -3.10
CA ARG A 123 -1.56 -25.84 -2.57
C ARG A 123 -1.75 -26.80 -3.76
N PRO A 124 -0.86 -27.78 -3.99
CA PRO A 124 -1.14 -28.81 -4.99
C PRO A 124 -2.42 -29.54 -4.54
N VAL A 125 -3.48 -29.42 -5.34
CA VAL A 125 -4.63 -30.30 -5.25
C VAL A 125 -4.14 -31.68 -5.67
N ASP A 126 -4.19 -32.63 -4.74
CA ASP A 126 -3.90 -34.03 -4.99
C ASP A 126 -4.91 -34.58 -6.02
N GLN A 127 -4.43 -34.83 -7.25
CA GLN A 127 -5.24 -35.27 -8.39
C GLN A 127 -5.70 -36.73 -8.28
N ARG A 128 -5.37 -37.45 -7.20
CA ARG A 128 -5.73 -38.87 -7.02
C ARG A 128 -7.21 -39.12 -6.68
N GLN A 129 -8.04 -38.08 -6.58
CA GLN A 129 -9.46 -38.20 -6.20
C GLN A 129 -10.46 -38.10 -7.37
N LEU A 130 -10.02 -37.92 -8.64
CA LEU A 130 -10.95 -37.63 -9.75
C LEU A 130 -11.27 -38.80 -10.70
N ASN A 131 -10.67 -39.99 -10.57
CA ASN A 131 -10.89 -41.11 -11.50
C ASN A 131 -11.62 -42.31 -10.88
N LEU A 132 -12.74 -42.08 -10.19
CA LEU A 132 -13.64 -43.15 -9.71
C LEU A 132 -15.09 -43.00 -10.18
N LEU A 133 -15.35 -42.17 -11.19
CA LEU A 133 -16.68 -42.01 -11.80
C LEU A 133 -16.59 -42.00 -13.33
N THR A 134 -16.02 -43.05 -13.92
CA THR A 134 -16.24 -43.40 -15.34
C THR A 134 -16.28 -44.92 -15.47
#